data_AF-A0A954PKW9-F1
#
_entry.id   AF-A0A954PKW9-F1
#
_cell.length_a   1.000
_cell.length_b   1.000
_cell.length_c   1.000
_cell.angle_alpha   90.00
_cell.angle_beta   90.00
_cell.angle_gamma   90.00
#
_symmetry.space_group_name_H-M   'P 1'
#
loop_
_entity.id
_entity.type
_entity.pdbx_description
1 polymer ?
#
loop_
_entity_poly.entity_id
_entity_poly.type
_entity_poly.pdbx_seq_one_letter_code
_entity_poly.pdbx_strand_id
1 'polypeptide(L)'
;DVDRLSFKGSFQILKTRLPECDASNDASFDQWFQAVIWELSRERIPVRRNRINPRVIKRKMSRWNKCRPEHRKQPPLAKVFKDTIVMIH
;
A
#
# COMPACT_ATOMS: atom_id res chain seq x y z
N ASP A 1 10.66 7.83 -0.66
CA ASP A 1 9.50 7.35 -1.42
C ASP A 1 8.26 7.65 -0.59
N VAL A 2 7.72 8.86 -0.74
CA VAL A 2 6.57 9.38 0.03
C VAL A 2 5.31 8.57 -0.28
N ASP A 3 5.28 7.91 -1.44
CA ASP A 3 4.12 7.16 -1.97
C ASP A 3 3.92 5.79 -1.32
N ARG A 4 4.73 5.43 -0.32
CA ARG A 4 4.73 4.09 0.29
C ARG A 4 4.32 4.09 1.76
N LEU A 5 3.89 5.21 2.33
CA LEU A 5 3.37 5.24 3.69
C LEU A 5 2.07 4.43 3.80
N SER A 6 2.00 3.50 4.75
CA SER A 6 0.82 2.64 4.94
C SER A 6 -0.22 3.33 5.81
N PHE A 7 -1.31 3.86 5.22
CA PHE A 7 -2.38 4.52 5.98
C PHE A 7 -2.90 3.64 7.14
N LYS A 8 -3.18 2.35 6.86
CA LYS A 8 -3.67 1.43 7.89
C LYS A 8 -2.65 1.23 9.00
N GLY A 9 -1.39 1.00 8.65
CA GLY A 9 -0.31 0.78 9.63
C GLY A 9 -0.06 2.03 10.46
N SER A 10 0.02 3.19 9.81
CA SER A 10 0.13 4.50 10.45
C SER A 10 -1.01 4.77 11.43
N PHE A 11 -2.25 4.42 11.06
CA PHE A 11 -3.40 4.55 11.94
C PHE A 11 -3.32 3.65 13.18
N GLN A 12 -2.83 2.41 13.04
CA GLN A 12 -2.64 1.53 14.19
C GLN A 12 -1.53 2.05 15.12
N ILE A 13 -0.42 2.54 14.55
CA ILE A 13 0.66 3.16 15.34
C ILE A 13 0.12 4.34 16.15
N LEU A 14 -0.59 5.27 15.50
CA LEU A 14 -1.20 6.41 16.19
C LEU A 14 -2.15 5.94 17.30
N LYS A 15 -3.04 4.99 17.01
CA LYS A 15 -3.99 4.47 18.00
C LYS A 15 -3.28 3.85 19.21
N THR A 16 -2.18 3.13 19.00
CA THR A 16 -1.40 2.50 20.06
C THR A 16 -0.61 3.51 20.88
N ARG A 17 -0.04 4.55 20.24
CA ARG A 17 0.83 5.55 20.89
C ARG A 17 0.07 6.69 21.56
N LEU A 18 -1.16 6.97 21.14
CA LEU A 18 -1.93 8.10 21.63
C LEU A 18 -2.14 8.09 23.16
N PRO A 19 -2.40 6.95 23.84
CA PRO A 19 -2.51 6.92 25.30
C PRO A 19 -1.19 7.21 26.04
N GLU A 20 -0.05 7.09 25.37
CA GLU A 20 1.29 7.39 25.93
C GLU A 20 1.64 8.88 25.81
N CYS A 21 0.81 9.68 25.14
CA CYS A 21 1.05 11.10 24.92
C CYS A 21 0.88 11.89 26.22
N ASP A 22 1.95 12.54 26.65
CA ASP A 22 1.91 13.57 27.69
C ASP A 22 1.98 14.95 27.04
N ALA A 23 0.84 15.63 27.00
CA ALA A 23 0.73 16.98 26.44
C ALA A 23 0.87 18.09 27.51
N SER A 24 1.17 17.73 28.76
CA SER A 24 1.30 18.70 29.85
C SER A 24 2.66 19.40 29.90
N ASN A 25 3.65 18.85 29.20
CA ASN A 25 5.01 19.37 29.11
C ASN A 25 5.49 19.34 27.65
N ASP A 26 5.96 20.47 27.15
CA ASP A 26 6.39 20.62 25.76
C ASP A 26 7.56 19.69 25.40
N ALA A 27 8.46 19.42 26.35
CA ALA A 27 9.62 18.56 26.12
C ALA A 27 9.22 17.07 26.01
N SER A 28 8.29 16.60 26.85
CA SER A 28 7.78 15.23 26.76
C SER A 28 6.90 15.05 25.53
N PHE A 29 6.10 16.06 25.19
CA PHE A 29 5.31 16.08 23.97
C PHE A 29 6.18 16.00 22.71
N ASP A 30 7.21 16.85 22.59
CA ASP A 30 8.10 16.84 21.42
C ASP A 30 8.83 15.50 21.30
N GLN A 31 9.34 14.96 22.42
CA GLN A 31 9.99 13.64 22.41
C GLN A 31 9.05 12.53 21.94
N TRP A 32 7.82 12.50 22.45
CA TRP A 32 6.79 11.55 22.01
C TRP A 32 6.45 11.74 20.53
N PHE A 33 6.28 12.99 20.09
CA PHE A 33 5.93 13.32 18.71
C PHE A 33 7.02 12.85 17.74
N GLN A 34 8.30 13.14 18.04
CA GLN A 34 9.42 12.67 17.21
C GLN A 34 9.48 11.14 17.15
N ALA A 35 9.22 10.45 18.26
CA ALA A 35 9.17 8.98 18.29
C ALA A 35 8.05 8.43 17.39
N VAL A 36 6.86 9.02 17.45
CA VAL A 36 5.74 8.66 16.58
C VAL A 36 6.07 8.91 15.11
N ILE A 37 6.60 10.08 14.76
CA ILE A 37 7.00 10.40 13.39
C ILE A 37 8.06 9.42 12.86
N TRP A 38 9.03 9.05 13.71
CA TRP A 38 10.02 8.05 13.36
C TRP A 38 9.36 6.69 13.06
N GLU A 39 8.46 6.20 13.92
CA GLU A 39 7.78 4.92 13.74
C GLU A 39 6.88 4.91 12.48
N LEU A 40 6.13 5.98 12.25
CA LEU A 40 5.34 6.19 11.03
C LEU A 40 6.22 6.12 9.78
N SER A 41 7.44 6.69 9.81
CA SER A 41 8.37 6.65 8.67
C SER A 41 8.88 5.24 8.31
N ARG A 42 8.80 4.30 9.25
CA ARG A 42 9.19 2.89 9.10
C ARG A 42 8.07 2.04 8.52
N GLU A 43 6.82 2.43 8.74
CA GLU A 43 5.63 1.68 8.34
C GLU A 43 5.32 1.86 6.83
N ARG A 44 5.99 1.05 6.02
CA ARG A 44 5.94 1.14 4.55
C ARG A 44 5.18 -0.03 3.93
N ILE A 45 4.32 0.29 2.97
CA ILE A 45 3.63 -0.70 2.13
C ILE A 45 4.70 -1.44 1.29
N PRO A 46 4.57 -2.76 1.11
CA PRO A 46 5.43 -3.51 0.19
C PRO A 46 5.35 -2.95 -1.23
N VAL A 47 6.39 -3.19 -2.02
CA VAL A 47 6.42 -2.77 -3.44
C VAL A 47 5.19 -3.35 -4.15
N ARG A 48 4.56 -2.52 -5.00
CA ARG A 48 3.43 -2.94 -5.83
C ARG A 48 3.84 -4.20 -6.60
N ARG A 49 3.12 -5.30 -6.37
CA ARG A 49 3.35 -6.56 -7.12
C ARG A 49 3.12 -6.31 -8.61
N ASN A 50 3.94 -6.95 -9.45
CA ASN A 50 3.79 -6.90 -10.91
C ASN A 50 2.46 -7.56 -11.33
N ARG A 51 1.37 -6.79 -11.36
CA ARG A 51 0.02 -7.23 -11.74
C ARG A 51 -0.39 -6.51 -13.02
N ILE A 52 0.27 -6.82 -14.13
CA ILE A 52 -0.04 -6.26 -15.45
C ILE A 52 -1.35 -6.86 -15.99
N ASN A 53 -1.57 -8.17 -15.85
CA ASN A 53 -2.77 -8.79 -16.42
C ASN A 53 -4.01 -8.46 -15.58
N PRO A 54 -5.08 -7.90 -16.19
CA PRO A 54 -6.36 -7.75 -15.52
C PRO A 54 -6.87 -9.13 -15.13
N ARG A 55 -7.18 -9.27 -13.85
CA ARG A 55 -7.69 -10.51 -13.30
C ARG A 55 -9.18 -10.56 -13.61
N VAL A 56 -9.52 -11.26 -14.69
CA VAL A 56 -10.81 -11.93 -14.87
C VAL A 56 -11.68 -11.90 -13.60
N ILE A 57 -12.87 -11.34 -13.72
CA ILE A 57 -13.72 -11.13 -12.55
C ILE A 57 -14.31 -12.47 -12.05
N LYS A 58 -14.35 -12.65 -10.73
CA LYS A 58 -14.92 -13.86 -10.11
C LYS A 58 -16.43 -13.97 -10.38
N ARG A 59 -17.13 -12.82 -10.42
CA ARG A 59 -18.55 -12.69 -10.74
C ARG A 59 -18.67 -11.88 -12.03
N LYS A 60 -19.49 -12.31 -12.99
CA LYS A 60 -19.69 -11.60 -14.28
C LYS A 60 -20.36 -10.25 -14.01
N MET A 61 -19.76 -9.19 -14.52
CA MET A 61 -20.36 -7.87 -14.70
C MET A 61 -20.34 -7.58 -16.20
N SER A 62 -21.29 -6.78 -16.67
CA SER A 62 -21.77 -6.75 -18.06
C SER A 62 -20.70 -6.77 -19.16
N ARG A 63 -19.53 -6.13 -18.95
CA ARG A 63 -18.47 -5.99 -19.97
C ARG A 63 -17.24 -6.88 -19.78
N TRP A 64 -17.19 -7.71 -18.74
CA TRP A 64 -15.97 -8.40 -18.35
C TRP A 64 -16.19 -9.91 -18.28
N ASN A 65 -15.30 -10.65 -18.95
CA ASN A 65 -15.36 -12.11 -18.96
C ASN A 65 -15.07 -12.69 -17.58
N LYS A 66 -15.88 -13.68 -17.19
CA LYS A 66 -15.68 -14.46 -15.95
C LYS A 66 -14.40 -15.30 -16.07
N CYS A 67 -13.69 -15.48 -14.96
CA CYS A 67 -12.56 -16.42 -14.90
C CYS A 67 -12.99 -17.85 -15.29
N ARG A 68 -12.20 -18.52 -16.15
CA ARG A 68 -12.45 -19.86 -16.72
C ARG A 68 -11.20 -20.73 -16.50
N PRO A 69 -11.32 -22.08 -16.55
CA PRO A 69 -10.18 -22.98 -16.40
C PRO A 69 -9.02 -22.71 -17.37
N GLU A 70 -9.32 -22.31 -18.61
CA GLU A 70 -8.33 -21.93 -19.65
C GLU A 70 -7.53 -20.66 -19.32
N HIS A 71 -8.07 -19.79 -18.47
CA HIS A 71 -7.34 -18.62 -17.94
C HIS A 71 -6.37 -19.00 -16.82
N ARG A 72 -6.44 -20.23 -16.31
CA ARG A 72 -5.46 -20.77 -15.34
C ARG A 72 -4.23 -21.21 -16.15
N LYS A 73 -3.03 -21.08 -15.57
CA LYS A 73 -1.73 -21.37 -16.23
C LYS A 73 -1.27 -20.34 -17.28
N GLN A 74 -1.68 -19.08 -17.17
CA GLN A 74 -1.03 -18.04 -17.97
C GLN A 74 0.48 -18.00 -17.67
N PRO A 75 1.33 -17.84 -18.70
CA PRO A 75 2.76 -17.72 -18.48
C PRO A 75 3.07 -16.52 -17.57
N PRO A 76 4.16 -16.56 -16.81
CA PRO A 76 4.61 -15.42 -16.01
C PRO A 76 4.75 -14.17 -16.88
N LEU A 77 4.48 -13.01 -16.29
CA LEU A 77 4.65 -11.73 -16.98
C LEU A 77 6.09 -11.57 -17.46
N ALA A 78 6.29 -11.45 -18.77
CA ALA A 78 7.61 -11.27 -19.37
C ALA A 78 8.15 -9.84 -19.20
N LYS A 79 7.27 -8.84 -19.02
CA LYS A 79 7.61 -7.43 -18.82
C LYS A 79 7.29 -7.00 -17.39
N VAL A 80 8.02 -6.02 -16.86
CA VAL A 80 7.62 -5.38 -15.59
C VAL A 80 6.66 -4.22 -15.85
N PHE A 81 5.78 -3.93 -14.89
CA PHE A 81 4.72 -2.92 -15.04
C PHE A 81 5.25 -1.56 -15.52
N LYS A 82 6.45 -1.16 -15.06
CA LYS A 82 7.10 0.09 -15.48
C LYS A 82 7.31 0.14 -17.01
N ASP A 83 7.71 -0.97 -17.62
CA ASP A 83 7.98 -1.07 -19.07
C ASP A 83 6.70 -1.10 -19.91
N THR A 84 5.53 -1.22 -19.27
CA THR A 84 4.22 -1.25 -19.95
C THR A 84 3.50 0.10 -19.97
N ILE A 85 4.02 1.11 -19.28
CA ILE A 85 3.44 2.45 -19.25
C ILE A 85 4.02 3.26 -20.42
N VAL A 86 3.18 3.68 -21.35
CA VAL A 86 3.53 4.67 -22.37
C VAL A 86 2.84 5.98 -21.99
N MET A 87 3.62 7.01 -21.63
CA MET A 87 3.08 8.36 -21.52
C MET A 87 3.05 8.98 -22.91
N ILE A 88 1.85 9.32 -23.38
CA ILE A 88 1.65 10.06 -24.63
C ILE A 88 1.61 11.54 -24.25
N HIS A 89 2.45 12.36 -24.88
CA HIS A 89 2.51 13.81 -24.74
C HIS A 89 1.58 14.49 -25.75
#